data_AF-A0A354UFF2-F1
#
_entry.id   AF-A0A354UFF2-F1
#
_cell.length_a   1.000
_cell.length_b   1.000
_cell.length_c   1.000
_cell.angle_alpha   90.00
_cell.angle_beta   90.00
_cell.angle_gamma   90.00
#
_symmetry.space_group_name_H-M   'P 1'
#
loop_
_entity.id
_entity.type
_entity.pdbx_description
1 polymer ?
#
loop_
_entity_poly.entity_id
_entity_poly.type
_entity_poly.pdbx_seq_one_letter_code
_entity_poly.pdbx_strand_id
1 'polypeptide(L)' 'MEKVILVRYGEIFLKGRNRSYFVSLLKSNMEHALKDVPHKITTLQTRYIISDFGDNYDK' A
#
# COMPACT_ATOMS: atom_id res chain seq x y z
N MET A 1 -17.67 10.71 -1.29
CA MET A 1 -16.42 10.22 -1.91
C MET A 1 -15.77 9.27 -0.92
N GLU A 2 -15.35 8.10 -1.38
CA GLU A 2 -14.65 7.13 -0.52
C GLU A 2 -13.25 7.65 -0.17
N LYS A 3 -12.85 7.56 1.09
CA LYS A 3 -11.51 7.96 1.53
C LYS A 3 -10.51 6.87 1.16
N VAL A 4 -9.49 7.22 0.38
CA VAL A 4 -8.45 6.29 -0.07
C VAL A 4 -7.07 6.91 0.10
N ILE A 5 -6.07 6.10 0.50
CA ILE A 5 -4.66 6.47 0.45
C ILE A 5 -4.05 5.81 -0.78
N LEU A 6 -3.52 6.64 -1.70
CA LEU A 6 -2.83 6.17 -2.89
C LEU A 6 -1.32 6.16 -2.65
N VAL A 7 -0.75 4.97 -2.46
CA VAL A 7 0.69 4.79 -2.31
C VAL A 7 1.32 4.64 -3.70
N ARG A 8 2.17 5.59 -4.06
CA ARG A 8 2.99 5.57 -5.27
C ARG A 8 4.45 5.37 -4.87
N TYR A 9 5.13 4.44 -5.51
CA TYR A 9 6.58 4.30 -5.39
C TYR A 9 7.24 4.79 -6.68
N GLY A 10 8.13 5.78 -6.56
CA GLY A 10 8.83 6.41 -7.68
C GLY A 10 10.24 5.85 -7.90
N GLU A 11 10.73 5.96 -9.14
CA GLU A 11 12.12 5.77 -9.60
C GLU A 11 12.94 4.73 -8.84
N ILE A 12 12.42 3.53 -8.87
CA ILE A 12 13.16 2.35 -8.51
C ILE A 12 14.14 2.08 -9.68
N PHE A 13 15.36 2.62 -9.61
CA PHE A 13 16.49 2.27 -10.50
C PHE A 13 16.98 0.83 -10.31
N LEU A 14 16.09 -0.06 -9.88
CA LEU A 14 16.38 -1.46 -9.78
C LEU A 14 16.51 -1.96 -11.21
N LYS A 15 17.76 -2.13 -11.66
CA LYS A 15 18.13 -3.00 -12.79
C LYS A 15 17.21 -4.22 -12.67
N GLY A 16 16.32 -4.43 -13.64
CA GLY A 16 14.95 -5.01 -13.49
C GLY A 16 14.72 -6.25 -12.60
N ARG A 17 15.77 -6.92 -12.13
CA ARG A 17 15.75 -8.06 -11.20
C ARG A 17 15.25 -7.74 -9.79
N ASN A 18 15.41 -6.50 -9.27
CA ASN A 18 15.02 -6.22 -7.88
C ASN A 18 13.61 -5.61 -7.74
N ARG A 19 12.91 -5.29 -8.85
CA ARG A 19 11.58 -4.65 -8.79
C ARG A 19 10.54 -5.52 -8.09
N SER A 20 10.47 -6.80 -8.45
CA SER A 20 9.53 -7.75 -7.82
C SER A 20 9.80 -7.91 -6.33
N TYR A 21 11.08 -8.01 -5.95
CA TYR A 21 11.49 -8.08 -4.55
C TYR A 21 11.06 -6.84 -3.78
N PHE A 22 11.32 -5.64 -4.31
CA PHE A 22 10.90 -4.39 -3.67
C PHE A 22 9.39 -4.32 -3.50
N VAL A 23 8.61 -4.63 -4.54
CA VAL A 23 7.14 -4.60 -4.51
C VAL A 23 6.60 -5.59 -3.46
N SER A 24 7.19 -6.78 -3.37
CA SER A 24 6.83 -7.76 -2.34
C SER A 24 7.15 -7.25 -0.93
N LEU A 25 8.36 -6.74 -0.74
CA LEU A 25 8.81 -6.23 0.56
C LEU A 25 8.00 -5.01 1.02
N LEU A 26 7.72 -4.06 0.12
CA LEU A 26 6.90 -2.89 0.42
C LEU A 26 5.49 -3.31 0.83
N LYS A 27 4.89 -4.28 0.13
CA LYS A 27 3.58 -4.83 0.49
C LYS A 27 3.60 -5.45 1.90
N SER A 28 4.56 -6.32 2.18
CA SER A 28 4.70 -6.96 3.50
C SER A 28 4.92 -5.95 4.62
N ASN A 29 5.73 -4.91 4.37
CA ASN A 29 5.95 -3.84 5.34
C ASN A 29 4.68 -3.02 5.61
N MET A 30 3.86 -2.73 4.58
CA MET A 30 2.58 -2.05 4.78
C MET A 30 1.61 -2.93 5.58
N GLU A 31 1.49 -4.22 5.26
CA GLU A 31 0.66 -5.16 6.02
C GLU A 31 1.09 -5.23 7.49
N HIS A 32 2.41 -5.25 7.76
CA HIS A 32 2.94 -5.26 9.11
C HIS A 32 2.68 -3.94 9.86
N ALA A 33 2.92 -2.80 9.20
CA ALA A 33 2.75 -1.47 9.80
C ALA A 33 1.28 -1.17 10.12
N LEU A 34 0.35 -1.71 9.33
CA LEU A 34 -1.08 -1.49 9.46
C LEU A 34 -1.80 -2.66 10.16
N LYS A 35 -1.07 -3.58 10.79
CA LYS A 35 -1.63 -4.82 11.38
C LYS A 35 -2.76 -4.58 12.38
N ASP A 36 -2.72 -3.47 13.12
CA ASP A 36 -3.68 -3.12 14.18
C ASP A 36 -4.77 -2.14 13.68
N VAL A 37 -4.77 -1.80 12.39
CA VAL A 37 -5.73 -0.89 11.76
C VAL A 37 -6.58 -1.71 10.79
N PRO A 38 -7.91 -1.73 10.91
CA PRO A 38 -8.77 -2.29 9.86
C PRO A 38 -8.54 -1.52 8.55
N HIS A 39 -8.13 -2.21 7.50
CA HIS A 39 -7.83 -1.62 6.20
C HIS A 39 -7.86 -2.69 5.10
N LYS A 40 -7.95 -2.23 3.85
CA LYS A 40 -7.82 -3.08 2.66
C LYS A 40 -6.74 -2.54 1.73
N ILE A 41 -5.74 -3.37 1.42
CA ILE A 41 -4.69 -3.04 0.44
C ILE A 41 -5.03 -3.68 -0.92
N THR A 42 -5.24 -2.85 -1.93
CA THR A 42 -5.44 -3.28 -3.33
C THR A 42 -4.23 -2.86 -4.16
N THR A 43 -3.66 -3.80 -4.93
CA THR A 43 -2.52 -3.51 -5.82
C THR A 43 -3.01 -3.18 -7.23
N LEU A 44 -2.58 -2.05 -7.78
CA LEU A 44 -2.90 -1.62 -9.15
C LEU A 44 -1.62 -1.22 -9.88
N GLN A 45 -1.10 -2.13 -10.72
CA GLN A 45 0.12 -1.94 -11.52
C GLN A 45 1.33 -1.42 -10.71
N THR A 46 1.52 -0.09 -10.65
CA THR A 46 2.62 0.61 -9.98
C THR A 46 2.21 1.28 -8.67
N ARG A 47 1.02 0.97 -8.17
CA ARG A 47 0.39 1.67 -7.05
C ARG A 47 -0.25 0.68 -6.09
N TYR A 48 -0.37 1.11 -4.85
CA TYR A 48 -1.27 0.48 -3.88
C TYR A 48 -2.35 1.47 -3.50
N ILE A 49 -3.55 0.96 -3.34
CA ILE A 49 -4.71 1.68 -2.82
C ILE A 49 -5.00 1.08 -1.45
N ILE A 50 -4.96 1.92 -0.43
CA ILE A 50 -5.44 1.55 0.90
C ILE A 50 -6.83 2.17 1.03
N SER A 51 -7.84 1.34 1.26
CA SER A 51 -9.25 1.71 1.46
C SER A 51 -9.77 1.12 2.78
N ASP A 52 -11.03 1.39 3.09
CA ASP A 52 -11.74 0.82 4.26
C ASP A 52 -11.04 1.07 5.60
N PHE A 53 -10.26 2.15 5.67
CA PHE A 53 -9.62 2.60 6.90
C PHE A 53 -10.50 3.66 7.56
N GLY A 54 -10.87 3.43 8.82
CA GLY A 54 -11.40 4.49 9.67
C GLY A 54 -12.89 4.83 9.55
N ASP A 55 -13.78 3.82 9.48
CA ASP A 55 -15.22 4.03 9.70
C ASP A 55 -15.58 4.54 11.12
N ASN A 56 -14.58 4.70 12.01
CA ASN A 56 -14.77 5.09 13.42
C ASN A 56 -14.08 6.41 13.84
N TYR A 57 -13.52 7.21 12.93
CA TYR A 57 -12.78 8.42 13.33
C TYR A 57 -13.54 9.76 13.19
N ASP A 58 -14.72 9.75 12.56
CA ASP A 58 -15.54 10.97 12.33
C ASP A 58 -16.92 10.92 13.03
N LYS A 59 -17.02 10.37 14.25
CA LYS A 59 -18.21 10.54 15.10
C LYS A 59 -17.99 11.63 16.13
#